data_AF-A0A7W4YDV6-F1
#
_entry.id   AF-A0A7W4YDV6-F1
#
_cell.length_a   1.000
_cell.length_b   1.000
_cell.length_c   1.000
_cell.angle_alpha   90.00
_cell.angle_beta   90.00
_cell.angle_gamma   90.00
#
_symmetry.space_group_name_H-M   'P 1'
#
loop_
_entity.id
_entity.type
_entity.pdbx_description
1 polymer ?
#
loop_
_entity_poly.entity_id
_entity_poly.type
_entity_poly.pdbx_seq_one_letter_code
_entity_poly.pdbx_strand_id
1 'polypeptide(L)'
;MQFLEMQAKARAVRAKYAQVERQRYGRSWTAEEIMLGFLGDVGDLAKLVQGKAGVRPRDDLDNALAHELADCLWAILTLADTYGVDLESAFDDTMHALTQHLDDLRDTP
;
A
#
# COMPACT_ATOMS: atom_id res chain seq x y z
N MET A 1 11.91 -7.66 9.16
CA MET A 1 11.46 -8.36 7.94
C MET A 1 12.10 -7.65 6.79
N GLN A 2 12.83 -8.35 5.93
CA GLN A 2 13.44 -7.74 4.73
C GLN A 2 12.34 -7.46 3.70
N PHE A 3 12.53 -6.49 2.80
CA PHE A 3 11.50 -6.09 1.83
C PHE A 3 11.05 -7.27 0.94
N LEU A 4 11.99 -8.09 0.49
CA LEU A 4 11.72 -9.34 -0.24
C LEU A 4 10.82 -10.30 0.54
N GLU A 5 10.98 -10.41 1.86
CA GLU A 5 10.10 -11.23 2.70
C GLU A 5 8.68 -10.66 2.77
N MET A 6 8.54 -9.32 2.73
CA MET A 6 7.23 -8.65 2.67
C MET A 6 6.52 -8.94 1.36
N GLN A 7 7.23 -8.80 0.24
CA GLN A 7 6.71 -9.13 -1.09
C GLN A 7 6.28 -10.60 -1.18
N ALA A 8 7.10 -11.52 -0.68
CA ALA A 8 6.77 -12.94 -0.67
C ALA A 8 5.50 -13.23 0.15
N LYS A 9 5.37 -12.61 1.33
CA LYS A 9 4.14 -12.72 2.14
C LYS A 9 2.92 -12.12 1.45
N ALA A 10 3.06 -10.94 0.84
CA ALA A 10 1.98 -10.29 0.12
C ALA A 10 1.46 -11.15 -1.04
N ARG A 11 2.38 -11.73 -1.82
CA ARG A 11 2.07 -12.66 -2.92
C ARG A 11 1.37 -13.92 -2.41
N ALA A 12 1.83 -14.49 -1.30
CA ALA A 12 1.21 -15.66 -0.70
C ALA A 12 -0.23 -15.38 -0.22
N VAL A 13 -0.48 -14.20 0.36
CA VAL A 13 -1.82 -13.77 0.76
C VAL A 13 -2.69 -13.50 -0.47
N ARG A 14 -2.18 -12.81 -1.51
CA ARG A 14 -2.91 -12.59 -2.76
C ARG A 14 -3.33 -13.89 -3.42
N ALA A 15 -2.48 -14.92 -3.40
CA ALA A 15 -2.81 -16.25 -3.93
C ALA A 15 -3.98 -16.91 -3.18
N LYS A 16 -4.07 -16.73 -1.85
CA LYS A 16 -5.22 -17.20 -1.05
C LYS A 16 -6.50 -16.47 -1.41
N TYR A 17 -6.44 -15.14 -1.54
CA TYR A 17 -7.58 -14.35 -2.03
C TYR A 17 -8.03 -14.82 -3.41
N ALA A 18 -7.09 -15.04 -4.34
CA ALA A 18 -7.40 -15.52 -5.69
C ALA A 18 -8.13 -16.87 -5.70
N GLN A 19 -7.77 -17.77 -4.77
CA GLN A 19 -8.47 -19.04 -4.60
C GLN A 19 -9.91 -18.82 -4.13
N VAL A 20 -10.12 -17.96 -3.12
CA VAL A 20 -11.45 -17.65 -2.59
C VAL A 20 -12.32 -16.97 -3.65
N GLU A 21 -11.77 -16.01 -4.39
CA GLU A 21 -12.44 -15.31 -5.48
C GLU A 21 -12.90 -16.27 -6.58
N ARG A 22 -12.03 -17.19 -7.01
CA ARG A 22 -12.40 -18.22 -8.01
C ARG A 22 -13.54 -19.11 -7.52
N GLN A 23 -13.52 -19.49 -6.24
CA GLN A 23 -14.59 -20.31 -5.65
C GLN A 23 -15.92 -19.55 -5.55
N ARG A 24 -15.88 -18.26 -5.22
CA ARG A 24 -17.10 -17.45 -5.00
C ARG A 24 -17.67 -16.83 -6.27
N TYR A 25 -16.80 -16.42 -7.19
CA TYR A 25 -17.14 -15.58 -8.35
C TYR A 25 -16.75 -16.21 -9.69
N GLY A 26 -16.17 -17.42 -9.69
CA GLY A 26 -15.76 -18.13 -10.91
C GLY A 26 -14.47 -17.60 -11.56
N ARG A 27 -13.92 -16.48 -11.07
CA ARG A 27 -12.64 -15.90 -11.50
C ARG A 27 -11.93 -15.19 -10.36
N SER A 28 -10.64 -14.93 -10.53
CA SER A 28 -9.93 -14.03 -9.64
C SER A 28 -10.26 -12.57 -10.00
N TRP A 29 -10.07 -11.67 -9.04
CA TRP A 29 -10.13 -10.23 -9.25
C TRP A 29 -9.07 -9.76 -10.24
N THR A 30 -9.45 -8.80 -11.08
CA THR A 30 -8.53 -8.13 -12.01
C THR A 30 -7.65 -7.12 -11.27
N ALA A 31 -6.63 -6.59 -11.95
CA ALA A 31 -5.76 -5.58 -11.38
C ALA A 31 -6.52 -4.28 -11.02
N GLU A 32 -7.51 -3.93 -11.83
CA GLU A 32 -8.39 -2.78 -11.60
C GLU A 32 -9.29 -2.98 -10.37
N GLU A 33 -9.80 -4.20 -10.16
CA GLU A 33 -10.57 -4.53 -8.95
C GLU A 33 -9.70 -4.51 -7.69
N ILE A 34 -8.43 -4.94 -7.78
CA ILE A 34 -7.46 -4.80 -6.70
C ILE A 34 -7.20 -3.32 -6.40
N MET A 35 -7.02 -2.48 -7.42
CA MET A 35 -6.85 -1.03 -7.26
C MET A 35 -8.09 -0.37 -6.63
N LEU A 36 -9.30 -0.81 -6.98
CA LEU A 36 -10.52 -0.34 -6.34
C LEU A 36 -10.60 -0.76 -4.87
N GLY A 37 -10.17 -1.98 -4.54
CA GLY A 37 -10.02 -2.42 -3.16
C GLY A 37 -9.06 -1.53 -2.39
N PHE A 38 -7.88 -1.26 -2.96
CA PHE A 38 -6.88 -0.37 -2.37
C PHE A 38 -7.44 1.04 -2.10
N LEU A 39 -8.23 1.60 -3.02
CA LEU A 39 -8.86 2.90 -2.81
C LEU A 39 -9.80 2.90 -1.59
N GLY A 40 -10.46 1.77 -1.32
CA GLY A 40 -11.24 1.56 -0.11
C GLY A 40 -10.38 1.68 1.16
N ASP A 41 -9.27 0.94 1.19
CA ASP A 41 -8.31 0.93 2.31
C ASP A 41 -7.72 2.33 2.54
N VAL A 42 -7.39 3.07 1.48
CA VAL A 42 -6.95 4.48 1.56
C VAL A 42 -8.02 5.37 2.20
N GLY A 43 -9.28 5.13 1.87
CA GLY A 43 -10.42 5.85 2.46
C GLY A 43 -10.57 5.57 3.96
N ASP A 44 -10.33 4.33 4.39
CA ASP A 44 -10.36 3.96 5.81
C ASP A 44 -9.14 4.50 6.57
N LEU A 45 -7.95 4.42 5.98
CA LEU A 45 -6.74 5.09 6.48
C LEU A 45 -6.97 6.59 6.68
N ALA A 46 -7.58 7.28 5.71
CA ALA A 46 -7.85 8.71 5.79
C ALA A 46 -8.76 9.07 6.99
N LYS A 47 -9.78 8.24 7.27
CA LYS A 47 -10.66 8.43 8.44
C LYS A 47 -9.89 8.28 9.76
N LEU A 48 -8.90 7.38 9.82
CA LEU A 48 -8.08 7.19 11.01
C LEU A 48 -7.07 8.30 11.22
N VAL A 49 -6.50 8.85 10.15
CA VAL A 49 -5.66 10.06 10.21
C VAL A 49 -6.46 11.24 10.77
N GLN A 50 -7.71 11.44 10.33
CA GLN A 50 -8.62 12.42 10.94
C GLN A 50 -8.87 12.14 12.43
N GLY A 51 -8.96 10.87 12.81
CA GLY A 51 -9.07 10.48 14.21
C GLY A 51 -7.85 10.86 15.04
N LYS A 52 -6.64 10.63 14.52
CA LYS A 52 -5.38 11.08 15.14
C LYS A 52 -5.26 12.59 15.26
N ALA A 53 -5.86 13.32 14.32
CA ALA A 53 -5.97 14.78 14.37
C ALA A 53 -7.06 15.29 15.34
N GLY A 54 -7.78 14.40 16.04
CA GLY A 54 -8.82 14.76 17.01
C GLY A 54 -10.20 15.08 16.39
N VAL A 55 -10.38 14.89 15.08
CA VAL A 55 -11.64 15.21 14.38
C VAL A 55 -12.67 14.09 14.54
N ARG A 56 -12.20 12.82 14.58
CA ARG A 56 -13.04 11.63 14.68
C ARG A 56 -12.49 10.67 15.75
N PRO A 57 -12.77 10.92 17.04
CA PRO A 57 -12.20 10.13 18.13
C PRO A 57 -12.64 8.67 18.07
N ARG A 58 -11.74 7.77 18.48
CA ARG A 58 -11.92 6.32 18.56
C ARG A 58 -10.92 5.77 19.59
N ASP A 59 -11.30 4.72 20.31
CA ASP A 59 -10.53 4.21 21.44
C ASP A 59 -9.24 3.46 21.03
N ASP A 60 -9.25 2.80 19.88
CA ASP A 60 -8.17 1.95 19.36
C ASP A 60 -7.43 2.57 18.15
N LEU A 61 -7.37 3.91 18.08
CA LEU A 61 -6.81 4.63 16.93
C LEU A 61 -5.40 4.18 16.51
N ASP A 62 -4.50 3.93 17.46
CA ASP A 62 -3.13 3.48 17.17
C ASP A 62 -3.11 2.14 16.45
N ASN A 63 -3.83 1.16 17.00
CA ASN A 63 -3.88 -0.18 16.43
C ASN A 63 -4.59 -0.19 15.08
N ALA A 64 -5.70 0.54 14.97
CA ALA A 64 -6.43 0.67 13.71
C ALA A 64 -5.55 1.34 12.64
N LEU A 65 -4.82 2.40 12.98
CA LEU A 65 -3.97 3.11 12.02
C LEU A 65 -2.84 2.22 11.51
N ALA A 66 -2.19 1.48 12.41
CA ALA A 66 -1.15 0.52 12.04
C ALA A 66 -1.70 -0.58 11.11
N HIS A 67 -2.93 -1.02 11.33
CA HIS A 67 -3.60 -2.00 10.47
C HIS A 67 -3.84 -1.45 9.06
N GLU A 68 -4.48 -0.29 8.92
CA GLU A 68 -4.78 0.28 7.60
C GLU A 68 -3.52 0.67 6.83
N LEU A 69 -2.45 1.11 7.51
CA LEU A 69 -1.15 1.32 6.87
C LEU A 69 -0.57 0.01 6.31
N ALA A 70 -0.71 -1.10 7.05
CA ALA A 70 -0.25 -2.40 6.60
C ALA A 70 -1.09 -2.95 5.44
N ASP A 71 -2.40 -2.74 5.45
CA ASP A 71 -3.30 -3.15 4.36
C ASP A 71 -3.05 -2.34 3.09
N CYS A 72 -2.90 -1.02 3.22
CA CYS A 72 -2.46 -0.16 2.12
C CYS A 72 -1.12 -0.62 1.53
N LEU A 73 -0.14 -0.98 2.38
CA LEU A 73 1.14 -1.48 1.92
C LEU A 73 1.01 -2.84 1.21
N TRP A 74 0.17 -3.75 1.73
CA TRP A 74 -0.11 -5.02 1.08
C TRP A 74 -0.71 -4.83 -0.32
N ALA A 75 -1.63 -3.89 -0.48
CA ALA A 75 -2.23 -3.57 -1.77
C ALA A 75 -1.20 -3.01 -2.76
N ILE A 76 -0.32 -2.10 -2.33
CA ILE A 76 0.78 -1.57 -3.14
C ILE A 76 1.72 -2.70 -3.59
N LEU A 77 2.16 -3.56 -2.67
CA LEU A 77 3.03 -4.71 -2.98
C LEU A 77 2.36 -5.66 -3.97
N THR A 78 1.06 -5.89 -3.81
CA THR A 78 0.27 -6.75 -4.70
C THR A 78 0.16 -6.17 -6.11
N LEU A 79 -0.08 -4.85 -6.23
CA LEU A 79 -0.13 -4.17 -7.52
C LEU A 79 1.25 -4.18 -8.19
N ALA A 80 2.32 -3.91 -7.44
CA ALA A 80 3.68 -3.99 -7.97
C ALA A 80 3.99 -5.38 -8.54
N ASP A 81 3.64 -6.45 -7.80
CA ASP A 81 3.79 -7.83 -8.27
C ASP A 81 2.96 -8.10 -9.54
N THR A 82 1.71 -7.62 -9.57
CA THR A 82 0.77 -7.80 -10.69
C THR A 82 1.29 -7.16 -11.99
N TYR A 83 1.95 -6.01 -11.87
CA TYR A 83 2.49 -5.26 -13.02
C TYR A 83 3.98 -5.50 -13.27
N GLY A 84 4.64 -6.37 -12.50
CA GLY A 84 6.07 -6.65 -12.66
C GLY A 84 6.98 -5.46 -12.33
N VAL A 85 6.55 -4.59 -11.41
CA VAL A 85 7.32 -3.43 -10.96
C VAL A 85 8.30 -3.86 -9.87
N ASP A 86 9.59 -3.59 -10.08
CA ASP A 86 10.58 -3.65 -9.01
C ASP A 86 10.41 -2.42 -8.11
N LEU A 87 9.57 -2.59 -7.08
CA LEU A 87 9.19 -1.50 -6.19
C LEU A 87 10.35 -1.03 -5.30
N GLU A 88 11.32 -1.90 -4.98
CA GLU A 88 12.46 -1.52 -4.13
C GLU A 88 13.36 -0.54 -4.88
N SER A 89 13.77 -0.90 -6.09
CA SER A 89 14.57 -0.03 -6.97
C SER A 89 13.81 1.24 -7.33
N ALA A 90 12.52 1.13 -7.70
CA ALA A 90 11.71 2.29 -8.05
C ALA A 90 11.55 3.28 -6.88
N PHE A 91 11.44 2.79 -5.66
CA PHE A 91 11.39 3.63 -4.46
C PHE A 91 12.72 4.36 -4.26
N ASP A 92 13.84 3.63 -4.33
CA ASP A 92 15.18 4.20 -4.15
C ASP A 92 15.50 5.29 -5.19
N ASP A 93 15.24 5.01 -6.47
CA ASP A 93 15.41 5.96 -7.57
C ASP A 93 14.57 7.24 -7.34
N THR A 94 13.31 7.06 -6.91
CA THR A 94 12.41 8.19 -6.64
C THR A 94 12.91 9.03 -5.47
N MET A 95 13.40 8.43 -4.39
CA MET A 95 13.91 9.16 -3.24
C MET A 95 15.20 9.91 -3.57
N HIS A 96 16.09 9.32 -4.37
CA HIS A 96 17.28 10.00 -4.87
C HIS A 96 16.93 11.22 -5.72
N ALA A 97 16.00 11.06 -6.68
CA ALA A 97 15.55 12.16 -7.54
C ALA A 97 14.89 13.30 -6.74
N LEU A 98 14.05 12.97 -5.75
CA LEU A 98 13.43 13.97 -4.87
C LEU A 98 14.48 14.69 -4.03
N THR A 99 15.46 13.97 -3.49
CA THR A 99 16.55 14.57 -2.69
C THR A 99 17.34 15.56 -3.54
N GLN A 100 17.76 15.16 -4.73
CA GLN A 100 18.49 16.03 -5.65
C GLN A 100 17.69 17.29 -6.00
N HIS A 101 16.40 17.12 -6.34
CA HIS A 101 15.53 18.24 -6.67
C HIS A 101 15.41 19.26 -5.51
N LEU A 102 15.29 18.77 -4.28
CA LEU A 102 15.18 19.61 -3.09
C LEU A 102 16.49 20.34 -2.77
N ASP A 103 17.65 19.70 -2.99
CA ASP A 103 18.95 20.34 -2.81
C ASP A 103 19.19 21.42 -3.87
N ASP A 104 18.85 21.17 -5.14
CA ASP A 104 18.93 22.17 -6.21
C ASP A 104 18.07 23.42 -5.90
N LEU A 105 16.88 23.24 -5.33
CA LEU A 105 16.00 24.35 -4.91
C LEU A 105 16.60 25.16 -3.76
N ARG A 106 17.35 24.54 -2.85
CA ARG A 106 18.00 25.23 -1.72
C ARG A 106 19.23 26.03 -2.16
N ASP A 107 19.90 25.56 -3.22
CA ASP A 107 21.11 26.16 -3.76
C ASP A 107 20.82 27.21 -4.85
N THR A 108 19.54 27.45 -5.16
CA THR A 108 19.10 28.55 -6.02
C THR A 108 19.12 29.88 -5.22
N PRO A 109 19.89 30.90 -5.64
CA PRO A 109 20.07 32.15 -4.90
C PRO A 109 18.82 33.04 -4.81
#